data_AF-A0A7W1DY30-F1
#
_entry.id   AF-A0A7W1DY30-F1
#
_cell.length_a   1.000
_cell.length_b   1.000
_cell.length_c   1.000
_cell.angle_alpha   90.00
_cell.angle_beta   90.00
_cell.angle_gamma   90.00
#
_symmetry.space_group_name_H-M   'P 1'
#
loop_
_entity.id
_entity.type
_entity.pdbx_description
1 polymer ?
#
loop_
_entity_poly.entity_id
_entity_poly.type
_entity_poly.pdbx_seq_one_letter_code
_entity_poly.pdbx_strand_id
1 'polypeptide(L)'
;MDFSQIWDETKSALIEAYGDLLDLAIGVVEAIVVVIVATFVARYLRRRVDRGLTRAGIDRNVVALTTNGVAIGAYVLAVAIVLALLGASWTAVITVLGASTVALSL
;
A
#
# COMPACT_ATOMS: atom_id res chain seq x y z
N MET A 1 24.44 38.03 20.50
CA MET A 1 23.34 37.12 20.16
C MET A 1 22.25 37.38 21.16
N ASP A 2 21.14 37.90 20.68
CA ASP A 2 20.04 38.36 21.53
C ASP A 2 19.13 37.16 21.88
N PHE A 3 18.71 37.07 23.14
CA PHE A 3 17.97 35.91 23.67
C PHE A 3 16.59 35.75 22.99
N SER A 4 16.04 36.87 22.50
CA SER A 4 14.82 36.96 21.68
C SER A 4 14.93 36.20 20.34
N GLN A 5 16.11 36.26 19.70
CA GLN A 5 16.35 35.65 18.40
C GLN A 5 16.42 34.12 18.48
N ILE A 6 17.08 33.61 19.53
CA ILE A 6 17.14 32.17 19.84
C ILE A 6 15.75 31.63 20.19
N TRP A 7 14.94 32.41 20.90
CA TRP A 7 13.58 32.04 21.27
C TRP A 7 12.64 31.95 20.05
N ASP A 8 12.73 32.90 19.12
CA ASP A 8 11.94 32.86 17.88
C ASP A 8 12.35 31.72 16.95
N GLU A 9 13.65 31.46 16.78
CA GLU A 9 14.15 30.31 15.99
C GLU A 9 13.71 28.96 16.59
N THR A 10 13.71 28.85 17.92
CA THR A 10 13.26 27.62 18.61
C THR A 10 11.76 27.43 18.44
N LYS A 11 10.97 28.51 18.50
CA LYS A 11 9.52 28.46 18.33
C LYS A 11 9.12 28.13 16.90
N SER A 12 9.81 28.68 15.89
CA SER A 12 9.55 28.35 14.49
C SER A 12 9.89 26.88 14.20
N ALA A 13 11.04 26.39 14.69
CA ALA A 13 11.43 24.99 14.53
C ALA A 13 10.45 24.02 15.21
N LEU A 14 9.91 24.40 16.38
CA LEU A 14 8.87 23.61 17.05
C LEU A 14 7.55 23.59 16.27
N ILE A 15 7.09 24.73 15.75
CA ILE A 15 5.83 24.80 14.97
C ILE A 15 5.95 23.98 13.68
N GLU A 16 7.10 24.07 13.01
CA GLU A 16 7.39 23.29 11.79
C GLU A 16 7.41 21.79 12.08
N ALA A 17 8.10 21.38 13.16
CA ALA A 17 8.09 19.98 13.60
C ALA A 17 6.68 19.47 13.99
N TYR A 18 5.84 20.31 14.60
CA TYR A 18 4.44 19.96 14.88
C TYR A 18 3.62 19.78 13.60
N GLY A 19 3.88 20.61 12.57
CA GLY A 19 3.27 20.46 11.25
C GLY A 19 3.63 19.12 10.60
N ASP A 20 4.93 18.80 10.56
CA ASP A 20 5.42 17.55 9.99
C ASP A 20 4.87 16.31 10.72
N LEU A 21 4.72 16.37 12.05
CA LEU A 21 4.13 15.30 12.84
C LEU A 21 2.63 15.10 12.54
N LEU A 22 1.89 16.18 12.27
CA LEU A 22 0.48 16.10 11.87
C LEU A 22 0.34 15.52 10.46
N ASP A 23 1.18 15.93 9.52
CA ASP A 23 1.18 15.37 8.16
C ASP A 23 1.54 13.89 8.17
N LEU A 24 2.49 13.48 8.99
CA LEU A 24 2.82 12.07 9.22
C LEU A 24 1.62 11.31 9.82
N ALA A 25 0.95 11.87 10.83
CA ALA A 25 -0.21 11.26 11.45
C ALA A 25 -1.37 11.07 10.44
N ILE A 26 -1.61 12.05 9.58
CA ILE A 26 -2.60 11.97 8.50
C ILE A 26 -2.21 10.88 7.50
N GLY A 27 -0.94 10.83 7.08
CA GLY A 27 -0.43 9.79 6.18
C GLY A 27 -0.58 8.37 6.76
N VAL A 28 -0.35 8.20 8.06
CA VAL A 28 -0.58 6.91 8.74
C VAL A 28 -2.07 6.53 8.75
N VAL A 29 -2.97 7.48 9.01
CA VAL A 29 -4.42 7.24 8.95
C VAL A 29 -4.84 6.86 7.53
N GLU A 30 -4.33 7.54 6.50
CA GLU A 30 -4.60 7.22 5.10
C GLU A 30 -4.11 5.81 4.74
N ALA A 31 -2.90 5.45 5.16
CA ALA A 31 -2.35 4.10 4.98
C ALA A 31 -3.23 3.03 5.63
N ILE A 32 -3.75 3.26 6.85
CA ILE A 32 -4.67 2.35 7.52
C ILE A 32 -5.96 2.18 6.70
N VAL A 33 -6.54 3.28 6.20
CA VAL A 33 -7.74 3.23 5.36
C VAL A 33 -7.49 2.43 4.09
N VAL A 34 -6.35 2.64 3.42
CA VAL A 34 -5.96 1.87 2.23
C VAL A 34 -5.86 0.38 2.54
N VAL A 35 -5.22 0.00 3.64
CA VAL A 35 -5.10 -1.42 4.04
C VAL A 35 -6.47 -2.05 4.28
N ILE A 36 -7.39 -1.33 4.92
CA ILE A 36 -8.77 -1.79 5.15
C ILE A 36 -9.50 -2.00 3.82
N VAL A 37 -9.46 -1.00 2.93
CA VAL A 37 -10.10 -1.06 1.61
C VAL A 37 -9.52 -2.19 0.77
N ALA A 38 -8.20 -2.32 0.74
CA ALA A 38 -7.51 -3.37 0.02
C ALA A 38 -7.89 -4.77 0.53
N THR A 39 -7.96 -4.95 1.86
CA THR A 39 -8.38 -6.22 2.46
C THR A 39 -9.82 -6.57 2.05
N PHE A 40 -10.71 -5.58 2.01
CA PHE A 40 -12.08 -5.76 1.56
C PHE A 40 -12.15 -6.16 0.08
N VAL A 41 -11.42 -5.43 -0.78
CA VAL A 41 -11.34 -5.70 -2.22
C VAL A 41 -10.74 -7.08 -2.50
N ALA A 42 -9.63 -7.44 -1.83
CA ALA A 42 -9.00 -8.75 -1.97
C ALA A 42 -9.96 -9.89 -1.58
N ARG A 43 -10.68 -9.74 -0.45
CA ARG A 43 -11.65 -10.73 0.00
C ARG A 43 -12.85 -10.83 -0.94
N TYR A 44 -13.29 -9.71 -1.51
CA TYR A 44 -14.37 -9.67 -2.48
C TYR A 44 -13.96 -10.35 -3.80
N LEU A 45 -12.80 -9.99 -4.36
CA LEU A 45 -12.23 -10.59 -5.56
C LEU A 45 -12.07 -12.10 -5.39
N ARG A 46 -11.49 -12.54 -4.27
CA ARG A 46 -11.29 -13.96 -3.96
C ARG A 46 -12.61 -14.74 -4.04
N ARG A 47 -13.68 -14.22 -3.42
CA ARG A 47 -15.01 -14.84 -3.44
C ARG A 47 -15.65 -14.84 -4.83
N ARG A 48 -15.41 -13.80 -5.63
CA ARG A 48 -15.96 -13.70 -7.00
C ARG A 48 -15.26 -14.65 -7.95
N VAL A 49 -13.93 -14.71 -7.90
CA VAL A 49 -13.11 -15.60 -8.73
C VAL A 49 -13.40 -17.06 -8.39
N ASP A 50 -13.38 -17.43 -7.11
CA ASP A 50 -13.68 -18.79 -6.66
C ASP A 50 -15.07 -19.26 -7.12
N ARG A 51 -16.11 -18.44 -6.91
CA ARG A 51 -17.46 -18.75 -7.38
C ARG A 51 -17.58 -18.80 -8.90
N GLY A 52 -16.89 -17.91 -9.61
CA GLY A 52 -16.91 -17.86 -11.07
C GLY A 52 -16.27 -19.10 -11.69
N LEU A 53 -15.07 -19.45 -11.24
CA LEU A 53 -14.31 -20.59 -11.76
C LEU A 53 -14.96 -21.93 -11.37
N THR A 54 -15.50 -22.03 -10.14
CA THR A 54 -16.24 -23.23 -9.72
C THR A 54 -17.51 -23.43 -10.56
N ARG A 55 -18.24 -22.36 -10.88
CA ARG A 55 -19.41 -22.44 -11.77
C ARG A 55 -19.05 -22.82 -13.20
N ALA A 56 -17.85 -22.46 -13.65
CA ALA A 56 -17.34 -22.83 -14.97
C ALA A 56 -16.86 -24.30 -15.04
N GLY A 57 -16.89 -25.05 -13.93
CA GLY A 57 -16.45 -26.45 -13.88
C GLY A 57 -14.94 -26.61 -13.99
N ILE A 58 -14.16 -25.55 -13.67
CA ILE A 58 -12.69 -25.60 -13.68
C ILE A 58 -12.20 -26.53 -12.57
N ASP A 59 -11.11 -27.24 -12.84
CA ASP A 59 -10.44 -28.09 -11.85
C ASP A 59 -10.10 -27.34 -10.55
N ARG A 60 -10.37 -27.97 -9.39
CA ARG A 60 -10.17 -27.33 -8.09
C ARG A 60 -8.74 -26.86 -7.84
N ASN A 61 -7.74 -27.53 -8.39
CA ASN A 61 -6.35 -27.12 -8.28
C ASN A 61 -6.11 -25.79 -9.01
N VAL A 62 -6.63 -25.66 -10.23
CA VAL A 62 -6.55 -24.42 -11.01
C VAL A 62 -7.34 -23.30 -10.31
N VAL A 63 -8.54 -23.59 -9.79
CA VAL A 63 -9.32 -22.61 -9.01
C VAL A 63 -8.53 -22.10 -7.81
N ALA A 64 -7.90 -22.99 -7.04
CA ALA A 64 -7.11 -22.61 -5.88
C ALA A 64 -5.90 -21.76 -6.26
N LEU A 65 -5.16 -22.15 -7.29
CA LEU A 65 -4.00 -21.41 -7.82
C LEU A 65 -4.40 -20.00 -8.27
N THR A 66 -5.42 -19.88 -9.12
CA THR A 66 -5.88 -18.57 -9.61
C THR A 66 -6.42 -17.70 -8.48
N THR A 67 -7.21 -18.28 -7.57
CA THR A 67 -7.80 -17.55 -6.45
C THR A 67 -6.73 -17.03 -5.48
N ASN A 68 -5.69 -17.82 -5.22
CA ASN A 68 -4.55 -17.39 -4.41
C ASN A 68 -3.70 -16.35 -5.15
N GLY A 69 -3.46 -16.52 -6.46
CA GLY A 69 -2.73 -15.55 -7.28
C GLY A 69 -3.40 -14.18 -7.32
N VAL A 70 -4.73 -14.15 -7.48
CA VAL A 70 -5.51 -12.90 -7.42
C VAL A 70 -5.42 -12.25 -6.03
N ALA A 71 -5.46 -13.04 -4.96
CA ALA A 71 -5.29 -12.51 -3.60
C ALA A 71 -3.89 -11.91 -3.39
N ILE A 72 -2.84 -12.60 -3.85
CA ILE A 72 -1.46 -12.09 -3.79
C ILE A 72 -1.36 -10.78 -4.58
N GLY A 73 -1.86 -10.74 -5.82
CA GLY A 73 -1.84 -9.52 -6.64
C GLY A 73 -2.56 -8.35 -5.97
N ALA A 74 -3.71 -8.59 -5.33
CA ALA A 74 -4.43 -7.56 -4.59
C ALA A 74 -3.63 -7.03 -3.40
N TYR A 75 -2.94 -7.89 -2.63
CA TYR A 75 -2.08 -7.44 -1.54
C TYR A 75 -0.84 -6.69 -2.04
N VAL A 76 -0.23 -7.14 -3.13
CA VAL A 76 0.91 -6.47 -3.74
C VAL A 76 0.54 -5.05 -4.18
N LEU A 77 -0.63 -4.87 -4.81
CA LEU A 77 -1.15 -3.54 -5.17
C LEU A 77 -1.44 -2.69 -3.93
N ALA A 78 -1.96 -3.28 -2.86
CA ALA A 78 -2.20 -2.58 -1.61
C ALA A 78 -0.90 -2.03 -1.01
N VAL A 79 0.14 -2.87 -0.94
CA VAL A 79 1.46 -2.49 -0.45
C VAL A 79 2.06 -1.41 -1.33
N ALA A 80 1.93 -1.53 -2.65
CA ALA A 80 2.38 -0.51 -3.60
C ALA A 80 1.74 0.86 -3.33
N ILE A 81 0.42 0.91 -3.09
CA ILE A 81 -0.30 2.16 -2.77
C ILE A 81 0.16 2.71 -1.43
N VAL A 82 0.30 1.88 -0.40
CA VAL A 82 0.78 2.32 0.92
C VAL A 82 2.19 2.90 0.82
N LEU A 83 3.08 2.25 0.07
CA LEU A 83 4.43 2.78 -0.15
C LEU A 83 4.40 4.13 -0.87
N ALA A 84 3.55 4.29 -1.88
CA ALA A 84 3.41 5.56 -2.59
C ALA A 84 2.88 6.69 -1.69
N LEU A 85 1.93 6.39 -0.80
CA LEU A 85 1.42 7.34 0.20
C LEU A 85 2.49 7.76 1.22
N LEU A 86 3.41 6.86 1.54
CA LEU A 86 4.56 7.14 2.41
C LEU A 86 5.71 7.87 1.69
N GLY A 87 5.48 8.33 0.46
CA GLY A 87 6.44 9.11 -0.33
C GLY A 87 7.35 8.29 -1.24
N ALA A 88 7.11 6.98 -1.41
CA ALA A 88 7.83 6.21 -2.41
C ALA A 88 7.42 6.63 -3.83
N SER A 89 8.38 6.68 -4.76
CA SER A 89 8.06 6.96 -6.15
C SER A 89 7.34 5.78 -6.81
N TRP A 90 6.26 6.07 -7.53
CA TRP A 90 5.56 5.06 -8.34
C TRP A 90 6.50 4.35 -9.31
N THR A 91 7.49 5.05 -9.84
CA THR A 91 8.53 4.47 -10.69
C THR A 91 9.29 3.36 -9.97
N ALA A 92 9.79 3.60 -8.75
CA ALA A 92 10.52 2.60 -7.99
C ALA A 92 9.64 1.38 -7.67
N VAL A 93 8.39 1.62 -7.28
CA VAL A 93 7.40 0.56 -7.02
C VAL A 93 7.20 -0.31 -8.27
N ILE A 94 6.91 0.31 -9.42
CA ILE A 94 6.71 -0.41 -10.68
C ILE A 94 7.97 -1.17 -11.09
N THR A 95 9.16 -0.59 -10.89
CA THR A 95 10.43 -1.28 -11.18
C THR A 95 10.58 -2.56 -10.35
N VAL A 96 10.33 -2.51 -9.04
CA VAL A 96 10.43 -3.68 -8.15
C VAL A 96 9.39 -4.76 -8.54
N LEU A 97 8.16 -4.35 -8.84
CA LEU A 97 7.11 -5.27 -9.29
C LEU A 97 7.43 -5.91 -10.65
N GLY A 98 7.97 -5.12 -11.58
CA GLY A 98 8.43 -5.60 -12.87
C GLY A 98 9.56 -6.62 -12.73
N ALA A 99 10.59 -6.29 -11.96
CA ALA A 99 11.70 -7.20 -11.68
C ALA A 99 11.24 -8.50 -11.01
N SER A 100 10.31 -8.42 -10.06
CA SER A 100 9.75 -9.59 -9.39
C SER A 100 8.95 -10.48 -10.34
N THR A 101 8.15 -9.89 -11.23
CA THR A 101 7.40 -10.63 -12.25
C THR A 101 8.35 -11.37 -13.21
N VAL A 102 9.43 -10.72 -13.63
CA VAL A 102 10.46 -11.35 -14.48
C VAL A 102 11.12 -12.51 -13.73
N ALA A 103 11.50 -12.32 -12.46
CA ALA A 103 12.09 -13.37 -11.64
C ALA A 103 11.16 -14.58 -11.42
N LEU A 104 9.85 -14.35 -11.27
CA LEU A 104 8.85 -15.42 -11.15
C LEU A 104 8.60 -16.16 -12.47
N SER A 105 8.97 -15.56 -13.61
CA SER A 105 8.77 -16.14 -14.95
C SER A 105 9.93 -16.99 -15.45
N LEU A 106 11.12 -16.85 -14.83
CA LEU A 106 12.35 -17.59 -15.12
C LEU A 106 12.40 -18.90 -14.32
#